data_AF-A0AA37TJA3-F1
#
_entry.id   AF-A0AA37TJA3-F1
#
_cell.length_a   1.000
_cell.length_b   1.000
_cell.length_c   1.000
_cell.angle_alpha   90.00
_cell.angle_beta   90.00
_cell.angle_gamma   90.00
#
_symmetry.space_group_name_H-M   'P 1'
#
loop_
_entity.id
_entity.type
_entity.pdbx_description
1 polymer ?
#
loop_
_entity_poly.entity_id
_entity_poly.type
_entity_poly.pdbx_seq_one_letter_code
_entity_poly.pdbx_strand_id
1 'polypeptide(L)'
;MSDAPGLFGADADDTPAAPLALPKPVAALIPQVIPHRNPERYSLLYALIWRVCHGERHLMEVGSDPLVHRLHRMAKAIGRDLHKMHAFLRFRRAEDSGGEHYVAWFEPDHHILEAAAPFFVNRFRGMRWSILTPEGSAHWDTETLTFGPPGDRAQLPEGDGFEAGWQTYYESTFNPARTNLKAMRAEMPKKYWHNMPETAAIPALVRAAAGRTDAMIEREPTMPTRRDPVRAVAAMADQDPKSLDELNAIIRRTEPLVPGANQAVLGEGPVGATVAFVGEQPGDQEDRQGRPFVGPAGQLLSRAMAEAGIDRGASYLTNAVKHFKFEARGKRRIHQKPTAGEVSHYRWWLDRELEFVAPKLVVALGATAVLALTGKAIPITRARGPFRFDRHDNRFQGFITVHPSYLLRLPDEAKEEAYAAFVDDLRRVEALGRELAA
;
A
#
# COMPACT_ATOMS: atom_id res chain seq x y z
N MET A 1 -64.68 -8.41 31.43
CA MET A 1 -63.62 -8.92 30.53
C MET A 1 -62.49 -7.91 30.58
N SER A 2 -61.29 -8.40 30.90
CA SER A 2 -60.08 -7.63 31.21
C SER A 2 -59.35 -7.31 29.91
N ASP A 3 -59.20 -6.04 29.55
CA ASP A 3 -58.23 -5.60 28.55
C ASP A 3 -56.90 -5.34 29.25
N ALA A 4 -56.00 -6.31 29.18
CA ALA A 4 -54.59 -6.12 29.49
C ALA A 4 -53.91 -5.52 28.25
N PRO A 5 -53.16 -4.41 28.37
CA PRO A 5 -52.36 -3.91 27.26
C PRO A 5 -51.27 -4.94 26.93
N GLY A 6 -51.16 -5.30 25.64
CA GLY A 6 -50.20 -6.28 25.15
C GLY A 6 -48.76 -5.89 25.48
N LEU A 7 -47.95 -6.90 25.82
CA LEU A 7 -46.53 -6.83 26.17
C LEU A 7 -45.62 -6.34 25.03
N PHE A 8 -46.17 -6.17 23.83
CA PHE A 8 -45.48 -5.64 22.65
C PHE A 8 -46.03 -4.24 22.39
N GLY A 9 -45.19 -3.24 22.63
CA GLY A 9 -45.55 -1.83 22.45
C GLY A 9 -46.13 -1.57 21.07
N ALA A 10 -47.06 -0.60 21.05
CA ALA A 10 -47.73 -0.06 19.88
C ALA A 10 -46.76 0.18 18.71
N ASP A 11 -47.29 0.00 17.49
CA ASP A 11 -46.64 0.22 16.20
C ASP A 11 -45.59 1.34 16.26
N ALA A 12 -44.35 1.00 15.93
CA ALA A 12 -43.26 1.96 15.85
C ALA A 12 -43.66 3.05 14.85
N ASP A 13 -43.76 4.27 15.37
CA ASP A 13 -44.07 5.47 14.62
C ASP A 13 -43.06 5.60 13.45
N ASP A 14 -43.49 5.30 12.23
CA ASP A 14 -42.65 5.26 11.00
C ASP A 14 -42.36 6.69 10.48
N THR A 15 -42.33 7.66 11.40
CA THR A 15 -42.00 9.04 11.11
C THR A 15 -40.50 9.12 10.85
N PRO A 16 -40.05 9.58 9.65
CA PRO A 16 -38.64 9.64 9.34
C PRO A 16 -37.90 10.53 10.34
N ALA A 17 -36.98 9.92 11.09
CA ALA A 17 -36.17 10.62 12.09
C ALA A 17 -35.36 11.75 11.43
N ALA A 18 -35.15 12.84 12.19
CA ALA A 18 -34.36 13.96 11.71
C ALA A 18 -32.95 13.51 11.28
N PRO A 19 -32.38 14.09 10.20
CA PRO A 19 -31.08 13.67 9.68
C PRO A 19 -29.97 13.87 10.71
N LEU A 20 -29.15 12.84 10.87
CA LEU A 20 -28.06 12.82 11.85
C LEU A 20 -26.82 13.55 11.31
N ALA A 21 -26.39 14.62 11.97
CA ALA A 21 -25.21 15.38 11.57
C ALA A 21 -23.92 14.82 12.20
N LEU A 22 -23.19 13.97 11.47
CA LEU A 22 -21.94 13.35 11.93
C LEU A 22 -20.67 14.09 11.44
N PRO A 23 -19.59 14.17 12.25
CA PRO A 23 -18.27 14.58 11.79
C PRO A 23 -17.74 13.64 10.69
N LYS A 24 -17.03 14.21 9.71
CA LYS A 24 -16.48 13.47 8.56
C LYS A 24 -15.64 12.23 8.96
N PRO A 25 -14.75 12.29 9.98
CA PRO A 25 -13.99 11.11 10.40
C PRO A 25 -14.86 9.96 10.92
N VAL A 26 -15.97 10.28 11.61
CA VAL A 26 -16.93 9.30 12.12
C VAL A 26 -17.67 8.65 10.96
N ALA A 27 -18.20 9.47 10.04
CA ALA A 27 -18.91 8.99 8.85
C ALA A 27 -18.02 8.07 7.98
N ALA A 28 -16.73 8.39 7.85
CA ALA A 28 -15.79 7.59 7.08
C ALA A 28 -15.40 6.25 7.75
N LEU A 29 -15.42 6.19 9.08
CA LEU A 29 -15.04 4.98 9.84
C LEU A 29 -16.15 3.93 9.82
N ILE A 30 -17.42 4.35 9.91
CA ILE A 30 -18.59 3.45 9.97
C ILE A 30 -18.55 2.34 8.89
N PRO A 31 -18.44 2.64 7.58
CA PRO A 31 -18.42 1.60 6.55
C PRO A 31 -17.19 0.67 6.63
N GLN A 32 -16.11 1.08 7.29
CA GLN A 32 -14.91 0.27 7.48
C GLN A 32 -15.04 -0.74 8.64
N VAL A 33 -16.01 -0.54 9.53
CA VAL A 33 -16.25 -1.39 10.71
C VAL A 33 -17.46 -2.29 10.54
N ILE A 34 -18.48 -1.86 9.78
CA ILE A 34 -19.70 -2.64 9.52
C ILE A 34 -19.40 -4.10 9.10
N PRO A 35 -18.41 -4.37 8.21
CA PRO A 35 -18.07 -5.73 7.80
C PRO A 35 -17.51 -6.63 8.91
N HIS A 36 -17.19 -6.10 10.09
CA HIS A 36 -16.47 -6.85 11.12
C HIS A 36 -17.33 -7.99 11.69
N ARG A 37 -16.75 -9.15 11.99
CA ARG A 37 -17.52 -10.31 12.47
C ARG A 37 -18.03 -10.16 13.90
N ASN A 38 -17.34 -9.38 14.74
CA ASN A 38 -17.71 -9.22 16.15
C ASN A 38 -19.15 -8.66 16.28
N PRO A 39 -20.03 -9.30 17.07
CA PRO A 39 -21.43 -8.86 17.24
C PRO A 39 -21.54 -7.48 17.90
N GLU A 40 -20.56 -7.07 18.71
CA GLU A 40 -20.53 -5.74 19.36
C GLU A 40 -20.29 -4.60 18.36
N ARG A 41 -20.00 -4.85 17.08
CA ARG A 41 -19.68 -3.78 16.12
C ARG A 41 -20.76 -2.70 16.06
N TYR A 42 -22.04 -3.08 16.07
CA TYR A 42 -23.14 -2.13 15.98
C TYR A 42 -23.35 -1.37 17.30
N SER A 43 -23.19 -2.02 18.45
CA SER A 43 -23.27 -1.34 19.75
C SER A 43 -22.12 -0.35 19.95
N LEU A 44 -20.91 -0.69 19.50
CA LEU A 44 -19.75 0.21 19.53
C LEU A 44 -19.92 1.39 18.56
N LEU A 45 -20.42 1.14 17.34
CA LEU A 45 -20.72 2.22 16.38
C LEU A 45 -21.84 3.13 16.90
N TYR A 46 -22.88 2.56 17.51
CA TYR A 46 -23.93 3.30 18.18
C TYR A 46 -23.37 4.16 19.32
N ALA A 47 -22.53 3.60 20.18
CA ALA A 47 -21.88 4.34 21.27
C ALA A 47 -21.04 5.50 20.74
N LEU A 48 -20.32 5.31 19.62
CA LEU A 48 -19.52 6.36 18.99
C LEU A 48 -20.43 7.48 18.49
N ILE A 49 -21.48 7.13 17.74
CA ILE A 49 -22.47 8.07 17.21
C ILE A 49 -23.13 8.85 18.35
N TRP A 50 -23.60 8.14 19.39
CA TRP A 50 -24.26 8.73 20.53
C TRP A 50 -23.35 9.75 21.23
N ARG A 51 -22.11 9.38 21.59
CA ARG A 51 -21.17 10.30 22.25
C ARG A 51 -20.88 11.55 21.43
N VAL A 52 -20.70 11.36 20.12
CA VAL A 52 -20.46 12.46 19.17
C VAL A 52 -21.66 13.40 19.04
N CYS A 53 -22.88 12.86 19.07
CA CYS A 53 -24.11 13.65 19.06
C CYS A 53 -24.38 14.34 20.41
N HIS A 54 -23.82 13.84 21.51
CA HIS A 54 -23.99 14.37 22.87
C HIS A 54 -22.82 15.25 23.33
N GLY A 55 -22.11 15.88 22.39
CA GLY A 55 -21.12 16.93 22.68
C GLY A 55 -19.67 16.55 22.42
N GLU A 56 -19.34 15.26 22.25
CA GLU A 56 -17.97 14.81 21.98
C GLU A 56 -17.63 14.83 20.47
N ARG A 57 -17.78 16.00 19.84
CA ARG A 57 -17.61 16.17 18.38
C ARG A 57 -16.23 15.78 17.86
N HIS A 58 -15.20 15.90 18.70
CA HIS A 58 -13.80 15.61 18.40
C HIS A 58 -13.31 14.25 18.93
N LEU A 59 -14.22 13.36 19.37
CA LEU A 59 -13.87 12.08 19.98
C LEU A 59 -12.88 11.25 19.14
N MET A 60 -13.03 11.27 17.82
CA MET A 60 -12.14 10.57 16.88
C MET A 60 -10.68 11.05 16.88
N GLU A 61 -10.39 12.25 17.39
CA GLU A 61 -9.03 12.78 17.53
C GLU A 61 -8.33 12.22 18.78
N VAL A 62 -9.11 11.71 19.75
CA VAL A 62 -8.62 11.14 21.00
C VAL A 62 -8.29 9.67 20.80
N GLY A 63 -7.12 9.40 20.22
CA GLY A 63 -6.67 8.03 19.92
C GLY A 63 -6.48 7.11 21.15
N SER A 64 -6.40 7.69 22.36
CA SER A 64 -6.34 6.96 23.64
C SER A 64 -7.72 6.54 24.16
N ASP A 65 -8.81 7.05 23.59
CA ASP A 65 -10.15 6.66 24.00
C ASP A 65 -10.39 5.16 23.70
N PRO A 66 -10.84 4.35 24.68
CA PRO A 66 -11.00 2.91 24.50
C PRO A 66 -11.96 2.50 23.37
N LEU A 67 -13.02 3.28 23.14
CA LEU A 67 -14.01 3.03 22.09
C LEU A 67 -13.39 3.28 20.71
N VAL A 68 -12.75 4.44 20.55
CA VAL A 68 -12.06 4.83 19.31
C VAL A 68 -10.94 3.83 18.98
N HIS A 69 -10.15 3.44 19.98
CA HIS A 69 -9.09 2.45 19.82
C HIS A 69 -9.65 1.09 19.35
N ARG A 70 -10.74 0.61 19.96
CA ARG A 70 -11.37 -0.67 19.60
C ARG A 70 -11.91 -0.64 18.16
N LEU A 71 -12.59 0.44 17.77
CA LEU A 71 -13.12 0.60 16.41
C LEU A 71 -12.02 0.69 15.35
N HIS A 72 -10.92 1.41 15.63
CA HIS A 72 -9.77 1.44 14.72
C HIS A 72 -9.10 0.06 14.56
N ARG A 73 -9.05 -0.74 15.64
CA ARG A 73 -8.55 -2.13 15.54
C ARG A 73 -9.46 -3.00 14.68
N MET A 74 -10.78 -2.83 14.78
CA MET A 74 -11.74 -3.53 13.92
C MET A 74 -11.56 -3.13 12.45
N ALA A 75 -11.49 -1.83 12.14
CA ALA A 75 -11.24 -1.34 10.78
C ALA A 75 -9.91 -1.87 10.21
N LYS A 76 -8.85 -1.92 11.02
CA LYS A 76 -7.56 -2.51 10.60
C LYS A 76 -7.66 -4.02 10.35
N ALA A 77 -8.50 -4.75 11.08
CA ALA A 77 -8.74 -6.16 10.83
C ALA A 77 -9.47 -6.38 9.50
N ILE A 78 -10.48 -5.55 9.20
CA ILE A 78 -11.15 -5.52 7.89
C ILE A 78 -10.18 -5.24 6.75
N GLY A 79 -9.36 -4.20 6.88
CA GLY A 79 -8.37 -3.85 5.83
C GLY A 79 -7.38 -4.99 5.54
N ARG A 80 -6.97 -5.75 6.56
CA ARG A 80 -6.11 -6.94 6.38
C ARG A 80 -6.85 -8.07 5.66
N ASP A 81 -8.11 -8.31 5.98
CA ASP A 81 -8.91 -9.38 5.38
C ASP A 81 -9.24 -9.06 3.91
N LEU A 82 -9.59 -7.81 3.61
CA LEU A 82 -9.73 -7.30 2.23
C LEU A 82 -8.44 -7.51 1.44
N HIS A 83 -7.29 -7.14 2.01
CA HIS A 83 -5.99 -7.35 1.37
C HIS A 83 -5.72 -8.83 1.08
N LYS A 84 -6.00 -9.73 2.04
CA LYS A 84 -5.87 -11.18 1.82
C LYS A 84 -6.77 -11.65 0.68
N MET A 85 -8.02 -11.22 0.65
CA MET A 85 -8.95 -11.60 -0.40
C MET A 85 -8.45 -11.12 -1.76
N HIS A 86 -8.03 -9.86 -1.89
CA HIS A 86 -7.48 -9.33 -3.13
C HIS A 86 -6.20 -10.05 -3.59
N ALA A 87 -5.35 -10.46 -2.64
CA ALA A 87 -4.05 -11.08 -2.95
C ALA A 87 -4.14 -12.59 -3.23
N PHE A 88 -5.02 -13.31 -2.54
CA PHE A 88 -5.04 -14.78 -2.52
C PHE A 88 -6.25 -15.41 -3.22
N LEU A 89 -7.26 -14.64 -3.60
CA LEU A 89 -8.38 -15.16 -4.37
C LEU A 89 -7.89 -15.60 -5.76
N ARG A 90 -8.29 -16.80 -6.18
CA ARG A 90 -7.88 -17.42 -7.44
C ARG A 90 -9.11 -17.92 -8.16
N PHE A 91 -9.26 -17.47 -9.40
CA PHE A 91 -10.32 -17.91 -10.29
C PHE A 91 -9.93 -19.21 -10.98
N ARG A 92 -10.89 -20.12 -11.07
CA ARG A 92 -10.83 -21.34 -11.87
C ARG A 92 -11.80 -21.18 -13.02
N ARG A 93 -11.36 -21.54 -14.22
CA ARG A 93 -12.23 -21.53 -15.39
C ARG A 93 -13.24 -22.66 -15.27
N ALA A 94 -14.50 -22.32 -15.52
CA ALA A 94 -15.64 -23.21 -15.69
C ALA A 94 -16.30 -22.85 -17.04
N GLU A 95 -17.04 -23.79 -17.60
CA GLU A 95 -17.94 -23.53 -18.71
C GLU A 95 -19.37 -23.71 -18.22
N ASP A 96 -20.21 -22.69 -18.46
CA ASP A 96 -21.64 -22.75 -18.20
C ASP A 96 -22.45 -22.57 -19.50
N SER A 97 -23.78 -22.65 -19.42
CA SER A 97 -24.67 -22.48 -20.57
C SER A 97 -24.56 -21.12 -21.27
N GLY A 98 -23.88 -20.14 -20.65
CA GLY A 98 -23.60 -18.80 -21.20
C GLY A 98 -22.13 -18.57 -21.55
N GLY A 99 -21.31 -19.62 -21.66
CA GLY A 99 -19.90 -19.54 -22.11
C GLY A 99 -18.88 -19.66 -20.98
N GLU A 100 -17.72 -19.02 -21.15
CA GLU A 100 -16.64 -19.05 -20.16
C GLU A 100 -17.05 -18.29 -18.88
N HIS A 101 -16.94 -18.98 -17.74
CA HIS A 101 -17.29 -18.46 -16.43
C HIS A 101 -16.18 -18.77 -15.43
N TYR A 102 -15.85 -17.84 -14.54
CA TYR A 102 -14.71 -17.98 -13.64
C TYR A 102 -15.17 -18.06 -12.19
N VAL A 103 -14.88 -19.16 -11.50
CA VAL A 103 -15.33 -19.40 -10.12
C VAL A 103 -14.16 -19.40 -9.15
N ALA A 104 -14.28 -18.68 -8.03
CA ALA A 104 -13.29 -18.64 -6.97
C ALA A 104 -13.93 -18.96 -5.61
N TRP A 105 -13.17 -19.59 -4.73
CA TRP A 105 -13.56 -19.83 -3.33
C TRP A 105 -12.66 -19.02 -2.40
N PHE A 106 -13.26 -18.38 -1.39
CA PHE A 106 -12.52 -17.68 -0.35
C PHE A 106 -13.21 -17.76 1.01
N GLU A 107 -12.41 -17.86 2.06
CA GLU A 107 -12.88 -17.95 3.45
C GLU A 107 -12.45 -16.69 4.23
N PRO A 108 -13.29 -15.65 4.26
CA PRO A 108 -12.95 -14.40 4.92
C PRO A 108 -13.07 -14.53 6.45
N ASP A 109 -12.21 -13.82 7.16
CA ASP A 109 -12.29 -13.68 8.62
C ASP A 109 -13.51 -12.81 9.03
N HIS A 110 -14.02 -11.99 8.11
CA HIS A 110 -15.07 -10.98 8.32
C HIS A 110 -16.09 -10.94 7.14
N HIS A 111 -17.19 -10.20 7.29
CA HIS A 111 -18.25 -10.06 6.27
C HIS A 111 -17.86 -9.09 5.14
N ILE A 112 -16.73 -9.34 4.48
CA ILE A 112 -16.08 -8.38 3.57
C ILE A 112 -16.49 -8.54 2.10
N LEU A 113 -17.32 -9.51 1.77
CA LEU A 113 -17.62 -9.87 0.38
C LEU A 113 -18.16 -8.69 -0.43
N GLU A 114 -19.15 -7.98 0.11
CA GLU A 114 -19.72 -6.78 -0.53
C GLU A 114 -18.71 -5.64 -0.66
N ALA A 115 -17.87 -5.44 0.36
CA ALA A 115 -16.83 -4.43 0.35
C ALA A 115 -15.69 -4.74 -0.64
N ALA A 116 -15.43 -6.03 -0.87
CA ALA A 116 -14.37 -6.50 -1.77
C ALA A 116 -14.83 -6.60 -3.23
N ALA A 117 -16.10 -6.91 -3.49
CA ALA A 117 -16.60 -7.19 -4.83
C ALA A 117 -16.34 -6.06 -5.87
N PRO A 118 -16.45 -4.75 -5.54
CA PRO A 118 -16.12 -3.68 -6.48
C PRO A 118 -14.67 -3.72 -6.99
N PHE A 119 -13.72 -4.18 -6.17
CA PHE A 119 -12.32 -4.37 -6.61
C PHE A 119 -12.25 -5.38 -7.76
N PHE A 120 -12.95 -6.51 -7.62
CA PHE A 120 -12.98 -7.55 -8.64
C PHE A 120 -13.78 -7.12 -9.88
N VAL A 121 -14.88 -6.39 -9.73
CA VAL A 121 -15.63 -5.83 -10.87
C VAL A 121 -14.74 -4.90 -11.69
N ASN A 122 -14.00 -4.00 -11.03
CA ASN A 122 -13.11 -3.07 -11.73
C ASN A 122 -11.92 -3.78 -12.39
N ARG A 123 -11.35 -4.78 -11.71
CA ARG A 123 -10.16 -5.52 -12.19
C ARG A 123 -10.47 -6.53 -13.28
N PHE A 124 -11.68 -7.09 -13.27
CA PHE A 124 -12.12 -8.23 -14.07
C PHE A 124 -13.47 -7.95 -14.75
N ARG A 125 -13.66 -6.72 -15.24
CA ARG A 125 -14.92 -6.27 -15.85
C ARG A 125 -15.36 -7.12 -17.05
N GLY A 126 -14.41 -7.49 -17.90
CA GLY A 126 -14.66 -8.19 -19.17
C GLY A 126 -14.82 -9.70 -19.07
N MET A 127 -14.89 -10.28 -17.87
CA MET A 127 -15.10 -11.71 -17.68
C MET A 127 -16.29 -11.94 -16.76
N ARG A 128 -17.07 -13.00 -16.99
CA ARG A 128 -18.11 -13.44 -16.07
C ARG A 128 -17.46 -14.19 -14.93
N TRP A 129 -17.74 -13.83 -13.68
CA TRP A 129 -17.13 -14.49 -12.53
C TRP A 129 -18.05 -14.63 -11.33
N SER A 130 -17.75 -15.62 -10.49
CA SER A 130 -18.41 -15.90 -9.22
C SER A 130 -17.37 -16.05 -8.12
N ILE A 131 -17.55 -15.32 -7.03
CA ILE A 131 -16.80 -15.50 -5.79
C ILE A 131 -17.73 -16.14 -4.77
N LEU A 132 -17.35 -17.33 -4.32
CA LEU A 132 -18.09 -18.12 -3.36
C LEU A 132 -17.39 -18.03 -2.01
N THR A 133 -18.17 -17.79 -0.96
CA THR A 133 -17.72 -17.83 0.43
C THR A 133 -18.71 -18.62 1.28
N PRO A 134 -18.32 -19.07 2.49
CA PRO A 134 -19.22 -19.77 3.41
C PRO A 134 -20.45 -18.96 3.88
N GLU A 135 -20.48 -17.65 3.63
CA GLU A 135 -21.53 -16.75 4.17
C GLU A 135 -22.31 -16.00 3.10
N GLY A 136 -21.84 -16.05 1.87
CA GLY A 136 -22.48 -15.41 0.73
C GLY A 136 -21.70 -15.64 -0.54
N SER A 137 -22.30 -15.27 -1.67
CA SER A 137 -21.65 -15.28 -2.97
C SER A 137 -21.79 -13.92 -3.65
N ALA A 138 -20.84 -13.62 -4.54
CA ALA A 138 -20.88 -12.45 -5.41
C ALA A 138 -20.71 -12.90 -6.86
N HIS A 139 -21.57 -12.42 -7.74
CA HIS A 139 -21.63 -12.83 -9.14
C HIS A 139 -21.60 -11.59 -10.04
N TRP A 140 -20.71 -11.60 -11.02
CA TRP A 140 -20.57 -10.56 -12.02
C TRP A 140 -20.78 -11.14 -13.40
N ASP A 141 -21.76 -10.60 -14.13
CA ASP A 141 -22.17 -11.07 -15.46
C ASP A 141 -21.66 -10.17 -16.60
N THR A 142 -20.73 -9.24 -16.31
CA THR A 142 -20.21 -8.14 -17.17
C THR A 142 -21.03 -6.85 -17.19
N GLU A 143 -22.26 -6.87 -16.66
CA GLU A 143 -23.13 -5.70 -16.60
C GLU A 143 -23.55 -5.37 -15.16
N THR A 144 -23.92 -6.40 -14.40
CA THR A 144 -24.48 -6.30 -13.05
C THR A 144 -23.72 -7.15 -12.05
N LEU A 145 -23.55 -6.58 -10.85
CA LEU A 145 -23.02 -7.28 -9.68
C LEU A 145 -24.20 -7.71 -8.81
N THR A 146 -24.34 -9.01 -8.59
CA THR A 146 -25.39 -9.58 -7.73
C THR A 146 -24.78 -10.33 -6.57
N PHE A 147 -25.45 -10.30 -5.43
CA PHE A 147 -25.06 -11.05 -4.23
C PHE A 147 -26.08 -12.15 -3.96
N GLY A 148 -25.57 -13.31 -3.56
CA GLY A 148 -26.36 -14.52 -3.37
C GLY A 148 -26.08 -15.20 -2.03
N PRO A 149 -26.79 -16.32 -1.77
CA PRO A 149 -26.59 -17.12 -0.56
C PRO A 149 -25.16 -17.69 -0.49
N PRO A 150 -24.76 -18.25 0.67
CA PRO A 150 -23.52 -18.99 0.81
C PRO A 150 -23.27 -19.97 -0.34
N GLY A 151 -22.04 -19.95 -0.87
CA GLY A 151 -21.60 -20.95 -1.84
C GLY A 151 -21.11 -22.22 -1.15
N ASP A 152 -21.03 -23.30 -1.91
CA ASP A 152 -20.35 -24.53 -1.49
C ASP A 152 -19.03 -24.66 -2.25
N ARG A 153 -17.96 -24.99 -1.53
CA ARG A 153 -16.66 -25.26 -2.12
C ARG A 153 -16.72 -26.39 -3.16
N ALA A 154 -17.63 -27.35 -3.01
CA ALA A 154 -17.84 -28.42 -3.98
C ALA A 154 -18.30 -27.92 -5.36
N GLN A 155 -18.74 -26.66 -5.47
CA GLN A 155 -19.13 -26.03 -6.74
C GLN A 155 -17.93 -25.55 -7.57
N LEU A 156 -16.70 -25.65 -7.03
CA LEU A 156 -15.51 -25.37 -7.82
C LEU A 156 -15.33 -26.47 -8.89
N PRO A 157 -15.10 -26.11 -10.17
CA PRO A 157 -14.82 -27.10 -11.21
C PRO A 157 -13.57 -27.94 -10.86
N GLU A 158 -13.60 -29.22 -11.22
CA GLU A 158 -12.43 -30.10 -11.17
C GLU A 158 -11.39 -29.62 -12.19
N GLY A 159 -10.11 -29.61 -11.79
CA GLY A 159 -9.07 -28.79 -12.41
C GLY A 159 -8.72 -29.15 -13.85
N ASP A 160 -9.05 -28.27 -14.78
CA ASP A 160 -8.46 -28.24 -16.12
C ASP A 160 -7.10 -27.54 -16.06
N GLY A 161 -6.00 -28.28 -16.19
CA GLY A 161 -4.72 -27.95 -16.88
C GLY A 161 -3.94 -26.65 -16.58
N PHE A 162 -4.52 -25.67 -15.90
CA PHE A 162 -3.95 -24.37 -15.53
C PHE A 162 -3.09 -24.49 -14.25
N GLU A 163 -3.16 -25.64 -13.57
CA GLU A 163 -2.39 -25.96 -12.36
C GLU A 163 -0.88 -26.20 -12.64
N ALA A 164 -0.52 -26.68 -13.84
CA ALA A 164 0.87 -26.98 -14.18
C ALA A 164 1.78 -25.73 -14.30
N GLY A 165 1.21 -24.59 -14.69
CA GLY A 165 1.95 -23.32 -14.83
C GLY A 165 2.34 -22.71 -13.47
N TRP A 166 1.46 -22.80 -12.48
CA TRP A 166 1.69 -22.26 -11.14
C TRP A 166 2.66 -23.11 -10.32
N GLN A 167 2.58 -24.43 -10.46
CA GLN A 167 3.50 -25.36 -9.79
C GLN A 167 4.92 -25.20 -10.32
N THR A 168 5.10 -25.09 -11.64
CA THR A 168 6.42 -24.85 -12.27
C THR A 168 7.00 -23.47 -11.91
N TYR A 169 6.15 -22.44 -11.78
CA TYR A 169 6.54 -21.11 -11.32
C TYR A 169 7.00 -21.10 -9.85
N TYR A 170 6.30 -21.81 -8.97
CA TYR A 170 6.69 -21.92 -7.56
C TYR A 170 7.95 -22.78 -7.38
N GLU A 171 8.10 -23.87 -8.15
CA GLU A 171 9.28 -24.74 -8.13
C GLU A 171 10.56 -24.04 -8.65
N SER A 172 10.43 -23.13 -9.62
CA SER A 172 11.56 -22.36 -10.18
C SER A 172 11.93 -21.11 -9.36
N THR A 173 11.00 -20.57 -8.57
CA THR A 173 11.24 -19.40 -7.71
C THR A 173 11.61 -19.79 -6.26
N PHE A 174 11.39 -21.06 -5.86
CA PHE A 174 11.73 -21.57 -4.53
C PHE A 174 13.26 -21.63 -4.34
N ASN A 175 13.82 -20.64 -3.65
CA ASN A 175 15.23 -20.64 -3.27
C ASN A 175 15.44 -21.51 -2.01
N PRO A 176 16.07 -22.70 -2.13
CA PRO A 176 16.21 -23.62 -1.00
C PRO A 176 17.06 -23.05 0.14
N ALA A 177 17.94 -22.10 -0.14
CA ALA A 177 18.82 -21.45 0.85
C ALA A 177 18.13 -20.34 1.70
N ARG A 178 16.85 -20.00 1.46
CA ARG A 178 16.09 -18.96 2.19
C ARG A 178 14.80 -19.46 2.85
N THR A 179 14.78 -20.71 3.31
CA THR A 179 13.60 -21.29 3.97
C THR A 179 13.44 -20.81 5.43
N ASN A 180 12.85 -19.62 5.64
CA ASN A 180 12.35 -19.23 6.97
C ASN A 180 10.88 -19.67 7.14
N LEU A 181 10.70 -20.91 7.60
CA LEU A 181 9.40 -21.55 7.81
C LEU A 181 8.48 -20.78 8.78
N LYS A 182 9.03 -19.90 9.64
CA LYS A 182 8.25 -19.10 10.59
C LYS A 182 7.61 -17.88 9.92
N ALA A 183 8.33 -17.20 9.04
CA ALA A 183 7.81 -16.08 8.23
C ALA A 183 6.79 -16.57 7.19
N MET A 184 7.08 -17.72 6.56
CA MET A 184 6.17 -18.36 5.61
C MET A 184 4.82 -18.75 6.27
N ARG A 185 4.84 -19.26 7.51
CA ARG A 185 3.62 -19.57 8.29
C ARG A 185 2.86 -18.34 8.80
N ALA A 186 3.52 -17.19 8.94
CA ALA A 186 2.92 -15.95 9.42
C ALA A 186 2.20 -15.18 8.28
N GLU A 187 2.78 -15.18 7.08
CA GLU A 187 2.23 -14.53 5.89
C GLU A 187 1.29 -15.46 5.08
N MET A 188 1.44 -16.79 5.22
CA MET A 188 0.54 -17.79 4.60
C MET A 188 -0.11 -18.68 5.67
N PRO A 189 -1.25 -18.27 6.26
CA PRO A 189 -1.99 -19.09 7.20
C PRO A 189 -2.39 -20.43 6.59
N LYS A 190 -2.11 -21.54 7.30
CA LYS A 190 -2.37 -22.93 6.86
C LYS A 190 -3.79 -23.19 6.34
N LYS A 191 -4.78 -22.43 6.82
CA LYS A 191 -6.18 -22.58 6.40
C LYS A 191 -6.40 -22.33 4.90
N TYR A 192 -5.58 -21.47 4.26
CA TYR A 192 -5.72 -21.17 2.83
C TYR A 192 -4.93 -22.12 1.92
N TRP A 193 -4.12 -23.01 2.48
CA TRP A 193 -3.22 -23.87 1.69
C TRP A 193 -4.01 -24.83 0.81
N HIS A 194 -5.15 -25.34 1.26
CA HIS A 194 -5.96 -26.25 0.45
C HIS A 194 -6.55 -25.60 -0.83
N ASN A 195 -6.52 -24.27 -0.93
CA ASN A 195 -6.99 -23.49 -2.09
C ASN A 195 -5.85 -23.12 -3.05
N MET A 196 -4.61 -23.48 -2.70
CA MET A 196 -3.38 -23.14 -3.41
C MET A 196 -2.70 -24.42 -3.92
N PRO A 197 -2.81 -24.77 -5.22
CA PRO A 197 -2.21 -25.98 -5.77
C PRO A 197 -0.68 -26.05 -5.59
N GLU A 198 -0.01 -24.90 -5.45
CA GLU A 198 1.43 -24.79 -5.20
C GLU A 198 1.86 -25.33 -3.82
N THR A 199 0.94 -25.40 -2.86
CA THR A 199 1.23 -25.91 -1.52
C THR A 199 1.36 -27.43 -1.45
N ALA A 200 0.88 -28.16 -2.46
CA ALA A 200 1.07 -29.60 -2.60
C ALA A 200 2.54 -29.97 -2.89
N ALA A 201 3.29 -29.07 -3.55
CA ALA A 201 4.72 -29.25 -3.85
C ALA A 201 5.63 -28.90 -2.66
N ILE A 202 5.17 -28.10 -1.69
CA ILE A 202 5.99 -27.60 -0.56
C ILE A 202 6.62 -28.72 0.27
N PRO A 203 5.93 -29.81 0.66
CA PRO A 203 6.55 -30.90 1.41
C PRO A 203 7.67 -31.62 0.62
N ALA A 204 7.50 -31.77 -0.70
CA ALA A 204 8.51 -32.38 -1.57
C ALA A 204 9.71 -31.45 -1.79
N LEU A 205 9.47 -30.14 -1.96
CA LEU A 205 10.49 -29.11 -2.11
C LEU A 205 11.31 -28.90 -0.84
N VAL A 206 10.68 -28.91 0.33
CA VAL A 206 11.37 -28.82 1.63
C VAL A 206 12.21 -30.07 1.90
N ARG A 207 11.74 -31.28 1.52
CA ARG A 207 12.53 -32.51 1.59
C ARG A 207 13.70 -32.54 0.59
N ALA A 208 13.50 -31.99 -0.61
CA ALA A 208 14.54 -31.91 -1.64
C ALA A 208 15.52 -30.73 -1.45
N ALA A 209 15.20 -29.76 -0.58
CA ALA A 209 16.01 -28.56 -0.37
C ALA A 209 17.42 -28.87 0.15
N ALA A 210 17.57 -29.83 1.06
CA ALA A 210 18.89 -30.22 1.58
C ALA A 210 19.78 -30.79 0.46
N GLY A 211 19.31 -31.81 -0.27
CA GLY A 211 20.08 -32.44 -1.35
C GLY A 211 20.33 -31.55 -2.58
N ARG A 212 19.43 -30.60 -2.87
CA ARG A 212 19.65 -29.62 -3.95
C ARG A 212 20.66 -28.54 -3.57
N THR A 213 20.86 -28.26 -2.28
CA THR A 213 21.86 -27.30 -1.81
C THR A 213 23.26 -27.89 -1.96
N ASP A 214 23.44 -29.16 -1.59
CA ASP A 214 24.70 -29.89 -1.75
C ASP A 214 25.09 -30.02 -3.24
N ALA A 215 24.13 -30.39 -4.11
CA ALA A 215 24.36 -30.50 -5.56
C ALA A 215 24.60 -29.15 -6.27
N MET A 216 24.18 -28.03 -5.67
CA MET A 216 24.38 -26.67 -6.21
C MET A 216 25.71 -26.06 -5.76
N ILE A 217 26.27 -26.52 -4.63
CA ILE A 217 27.64 -26.20 -4.18
C ILE A 217 28.69 -26.94 -5.01
N GLU A 218 28.38 -28.16 -5.46
CA GLU A 218 29.31 -28.99 -6.26
C GLU A 218 29.35 -28.65 -7.76
N ARG A 219 28.39 -27.88 -8.30
CA ARG A 219 28.34 -27.52 -9.73
C ARG A 219 29.01 -26.17 -10.00
N GLU A 220 30.03 -26.16 -10.87
CA GLU A 220 30.59 -24.91 -11.39
C GLU A 220 29.55 -24.10 -12.21
N PRO A 221 29.51 -22.76 -12.04
CA PRO A 221 28.48 -21.92 -12.61
C PRO A 221 28.55 -21.88 -14.14
N THR A 222 27.51 -22.39 -14.79
CA THR A 222 27.33 -22.29 -16.25
C THR A 222 26.24 -21.26 -16.58
N MET A 223 26.50 -20.45 -17.62
CA MET A 223 25.57 -19.42 -18.12
C MET A 223 24.35 -20.06 -18.80
N PRO A 224 23.09 -19.67 -18.48
CA PRO A 224 21.92 -20.34 -19.05
C PRO A 224 21.60 -19.88 -20.48
N THR A 225 21.36 -20.85 -21.37
CA THR A 225 20.88 -20.67 -22.74
C THR A 225 19.36 -20.47 -22.80
N ARG A 226 18.92 -19.48 -23.58
CA ARG A 226 17.51 -19.10 -23.80
C ARG A 226 16.70 -20.19 -24.55
N ARG A 227 15.52 -20.54 -24.01
CA ARG A 227 14.35 -21.05 -24.74
C ARG A 227 13.07 -20.40 -24.19
N ASP A 228 12.16 -20.11 -25.11
CA ASP A 228 11.19 -19.02 -25.13
C ASP A 228 9.86 -19.31 -24.37
N PRO A 229 9.54 -18.57 -23.29
CA PRO A 229 8.28 -18.60 -22.54
C PRO A 229 7.45 -17.30 -22.69
N VAL A 230 7.53 -16.59 -23.82
CA VAL A 230 7.03 -15.20 -23.94
C VAL A 230 5.51 -15.06 -24.14
N ARG A 231 4.75 -16.08 -24.56
CA ARG A 231 3.34 -15.87 -24.97
C ARG A 231 2.25 -15.99 -23.90
N ALA A 232 2.46 -16.77 -22.83
CA ALA A 232 1.47 -16.94 -21.76
C ALA A 232 1.65 -15.95 -20.59
N VAL A 233 2.88 -15.46 -20.39
CA VAL A 233 3.20 -14.40 -19.40
C VAL A 233 2.84 -13.01 -19.92
N ALA A 234 2.75 -12.82 -21.25
CA ALA A 234 2.38 -11.55 -21.87
C ALA A 234 0.95 -11.07 -21.50
N ALA A 235 0.02 -11.96 -21.19
CA ALA A 235 -1.38 -11.59 -20.89
C ALA A 235 -1.63 -11.24 -19.40
N MET A 236 -0.76 -11.66 -18.48
CA MET A 236 -0.91 -11.38 -17.04
C MET A 236 -0.04 -10.19 -16.56
N ALA A 237 0.97 -9.80 -17.34
CA ALA A 237 1.87 -8.68 -17.05
C ALA A 237 1.32 -7.31 -17.48
N ASP A 238 0.07 -7.20 -17.95
CA ASP A 238 -0.43 -5.98 -18.60
C ASP A 238 -1.05 -4.93 -17.67
N GLN A 239 -0.86 -5.05 -16.33
CA GLN A 239 -1.36 -4.05 -15.37
C GLN A 239 -0.37 -3.56 -14.30
N ASP A 240 0.77 -4.24 -14.11
CA ASP A 240 1.87 -3.62 -13.35
C ASP A 240 2.65 -2.73 -14.33
N PRO A 241 2.97 -1.47 -13.99
CA PRO A 241 3.73 -0.61 -14.88
C PRO A 241 5.05 -1.29 -15.22
N LYS A 242 5.40 -1.38 -16.49
CA LYS A 242 6.63 -2.03 -16.98
C LYS A 242 7.80 -1.04 -17.07
N SER A 243 7.52 0.24 -16.90
CA SER A 243 8.48 1.32 -16.96
C SER A 243 8.11 2.45 -16.01
N LEU A 244 9.10 3.32 -15.72
CA LEU A 244 8.86 4.56 -14.99
C LEU A 244 7.82 5.45 -15.69
N ASP A 245 7.79 5.45 -17.03
CA ASP A 245 6.83 6.25 -17.80
C ASP A 245 5.39 5.74 -17.64
N GLU A 246 5.19 4.42 -17.64
CA GLU A 246 3.89 3.82 -17.36
C GLU A 246 3.44 4.09 -15.91
N LEU A 247 4.36 3.96 -14.95
CA LEU A 247 4.10 4.30 -13.54
C LEU A 247 3.69 5.78 -13.41
N ASN A 248 4.40 6.67 -14.08
CA ASN A 248 4.12 8.10 -14.12
C ASN A 248 2.76 8.40 -14.75
N ALA A 249 2.37 7.69 -15.80
CA ALA A 249 1.04 7.81 -16.41
C ALA A 249 -0.07 7.38 -15.45
N ILE A 250 0.14 6.31 -14.68
CA ILE A 250 -0.80 5.86 -13.64
C ILE A 250 -0.93 6.92 -12.54
N ILE A 251 0.19 7.43 -12.02
CA ILE A 251 0.20 8.45 -10.96
C ILE A 251 -0.56 9.70 -11.41
N ARG A 252 -0.34 10.17 -12.64
CA ARG A 252 -1.04 11.37 -13.19
C ARG A 252 -2.56 11.21 -13.29
N ARG A 253 -3.04 9.98 -13.53
CA ARG A 253 -4.46 9.67 -13.68
C ARG A 253 -5.15 9.33 -12.36
N THR A 254 -4.37 9.07 -11.32
CA THR A 254 -4.90 8.70 -10.00
C THR A 254 -5.43 9.94 -9.29
N GLU A 255 -6.65 9.87 -8.78
CA GLU A 255 -7.21 10.97 -8.00
C GLU A 255 -6.39 11.24 -6.73
N PRO A 256 -6.18 12.50 -6.33
CA PRO A 256 -5.49 12.82 -5.10
C PRO A 256 -6.21 12.24 -3.88
N LEU A 257 -5.50 11.52 -3.02
CA LEU A 257 -6.05 11.10 -1.72
C LEU A 257 -6.30 12.31 -0.79
N VAL A 258 -5.60 13.41 -1.05
CA VAL A 258 -5.71 14.67 -0.31
C VAL A 258 -6.51 15.70 -1.14
N PRO A 259 -7.55 16.32 -0.57
CA PRO A 259 -8.37 17.28 -1.32
C PRO A 259 -7.57 18.54 -1.67
N GLY A 260 -7.75 19.05 -2.89
CA GLY A 260 -7.30 20.39 -3.30
C GLY A 260 -5.97 20.47 -4.06
N ALA A 261 -5.22 19.36 -4.22
CA ALA A 261 -4.04 19.35 -5.09
C ALA A 261 -4.44 19.58 -6.56
N ASN A 262 -3.63 20.34 -7.31
CA ASN A 262 -3.92 20.64 -8.71
C ASN A 262 -3.52 19.47 -9.63
N GLN A 263 -2.40 18.83 -9.33
CA GLN A 263 -1.84 17.74 -10.12
C GLN A 263 -0.87 16.92 -9.27
N ALA A 264 -0.58 15.69 -9.72
CA ALA A 264 0.52 14.91 -9.17
C ALA A 264 1.87 15.53 -9.56
N VAL A 265 2.81 15.58 -8.61
CA VAL A 265 4.20 15.95 -8.84
C VAL A 265 5.04 14.69 -8.82
N LEU A 266 5.55 14.33 -10.00
CA LEU A 266 6.35 13.12 -10.21
C LEU A 266 7.80 13.35 -9.79
N GLY A 267 8.57 12.26 -9.69
CA GLY A 267 10.02 12.34 -9.58
C GLY A 267 10.65 12.86 -10.87
N GLU A 268 11.82 13.49 -10.74
CA GLU A 268 12.59 14.09 -11.84
C GLU A 268 14.06 13.70 -11.72
N GLY A 269 14.67 13.29 -12.83
CA GLY A 269 16.09 12.93 -12.92
C GLY A 269 16.32 11.71 -13.83
N PRO A 270 17.59 11.32 -14.05
CA PRO A 270 17.92 10.19 -14.89
C PRO A 270 17.57 8.85 -14.23
N VAL A 271 17.14 7.88 -15.03
CA VAL A 271 17.13 6.47 -14.62
C VAL A 271 18.57 5.99 -14.46
N GLY A 272 18.86 5.26 -13.39
CA GLY A 272 20.23 4.86 -13.03
C GLY A 272 21.03 5.96 -12.31
N ALA A 273 20.36 7.03 -11.83
CA ALA A 273 21.01 8.03 -10.99
C ALA A 273 21.73 7.37 -9.81
N THR A 274 22.98 7.74 -9.55
CA THR A 274 23.74 7.15 -8.42
C THR A 274 23.06 7.46 -7.08
N VAL A 275 22.53 8.68 -6.96
CA VAL A 275 21.86 9.16 -5.75
C VAL A 275 20.43 9.58 -6.08
N ALA A 276 19.48 9.11 -5.27
CA ALA A 276 18.09 9.56 -5.27
C ALA A 276 17.75 10.26 -3.95
N PHE A 277 17.08 11.41 -4.03
CA PHE A 277 16.60 12.19 -2.88
C PHE A 277 15.09 12.06 -2.75
N VAL A 278 14.63 11.69 -1.56
CA VAL A 278 13.20 11.52 -1.24
C VAL A 278 12.78 12.54 -0.19
N GLY A 279 11.89 13.46 -0.57
CA GLY A 279 11.26 14.43 0.32
C GLY A 279 9.93 13.98 0.91
N GLU A 280 9.24 14.90 1.58
CA GLU A 280 7.95 14.64 2.24
C GLU A 280 6.79 14.60 1.23
N GLN A 281 6.49 15.75 0.62
CA GLN A 281 5.41 15.96 -0.33
C GLN A 281 5.72 17.19 -1.18
N PRO A 282 4.97 17.44 -2.27
CA PRO A 282 5.13 18.65 -3.06
C PRO A 282 4.64 19.87 -2.28
N GLY A 283 5.26 21.02 -2.50
CA GLY A 283 4.81 22.30 -1.97
C GLY A 283 3.94 23.07 -2.96
N ASP A 284 3.64 24.32 -2.59
CA ASP A 284 2.77 25.22 -3.35
C ASP A 284 3.30 25.55 -4.77
N GLN A 285 4.62 25.67 -4.94
CA GLN A 285 5.21 25.94 -6.25
C GLN A 285 5.35 24.67 -7.07
N GLU A 286 5.72 23.57 -6.42
CA GLU A 286 5.83 22.24 -7.02
C GLU A 286 4.48 21.80 -7.62
N ASP A 287 3.38 21.95 -6.87
CA ASP A 287 2.04 21.59 -7.33
C ASP A 287 1.57 22.44 -8.52
N ARG A 288 2.01 23.70 -8.65
CA ARG A 288 1.70 24.51 -9.84
C ARG A 288 2.56 24.15 -11.05
N GLN A 289 3.83 23.82 -10.82
CA GLN A 289 4.81 23.59 -11.88
C GLN A 289 4.92 22.12 -12.30
N GLY A 290 4.39 21.19 -11.52
CA GLY A 290 4.48 19.75 -11.77
C GLY A 290 5.88 19.16 -11.55
N ARG A 291 6.79 19.89 -10.87
CA ARG A 291 8.20 19.52 -10.71
C ARG A 291 8.61 19.50 -9.23
N PRO A 292 9.43 18.52 -8.77
CA PRO A 292 9.81 18.40 -7.38
C PRO A 292 10.93 19.38 -7.00
N PHE A 293 10.87 19.91 -5.77
CA PHE A 293 11.91 20.80 -5.20
C PHE A 293 12.22 22.03 -6.07
N VAL A 294 11.20 22.77 -6.50
CA VAL A 294 11.35 24.05 -7.24
C VAL A 294 11.12 25.28 -6.36
N GLY A 295 10.43 25.11 -5.22
CA GLY A 295 10.18 26.16 -4.25
C GLY A 295 11.38 26.51 -3.36
N PRO A 296 11.19 27.32 -2.31
CA PRO A 296 12.30 27.83 -1.48
C PRO A 296 13.16 26.73 -0.85
N ALA A 297 12.53 25.63 -0.39
CA ALA A 297 13.23 24.47 0.17
C ALA A 297 14.07 23.76 -0.90
N GLY A 298 13.57 23.70 -2.14
CA GLY A 298 14.29 23.14 -3.27
C GLY A 298 15.46 23.99 -3.73
N GLN A 299 15.34 25.31 -3.69
CA GLN A 299 16.44 26.24 -3.97
C GLN A 299 17.56 26.13 -2.92
N LEU A 300 17.20 25.96 -1.64
CA LEU A 300 18.17 25.68 -0.57
C LEU A 300 18.88 24.36 -0.81
N LEU A 301 18.12 23.30 -1.15
CA LEU A 301 18.68 21.99 -1.50
C LEU A 301 19.66 22.08 -2.67
N SER A 302 19.27 22.72 -3.78
CA SER A 302 20.14 22.89 -4.95
C SER A 302 21.44 23.62 -4.62
N ARG A 303 21.39 24.67 -3.79
CA ARG A 303 22.60 25.36 -3.31
C ARG A 303 23.50 24.43 -2.49
N ALA A 304 22.91 23.71 -1.53
CA ALA A 304 23.66 22.80 -0.67
C ALA A 304 24.26 21.62 -1.46
N MET A 305 23.56 21.10 -2.46
CA MET A 305 24.07 20.07 -3.37
C MET A 305 25.28 20.59 -4.15
N ALA A 306 25.19 21.80 -4.72
CA ALA A 306 26.30 22.41 -5.45
C ALA A 306 27.54 22.62 -4.56
N GLU A 307 27.35 23.10 -3.33
CA GLU A 307 28.44 23.28 -2.37
C GLU A 307 29.07 21.95 -1.89
N ALA A 308 28.25 20.89 -1.84
CA ALA A 308 28.70 19.54 -1.51
C ALA A 308 29.33 18.79 -2.69
N GLY A 309 29.32 19.35 -3.91
CA GLY A 309 29.82 18.70 -5.11
C GLY A 309 28.86 17.68 -5.74
N ILE A 310 27.58 17.69 -5.37
CA ILE A 310 26.55 16.83 -5.95
C ILE A 310 25.90 17.54 -7.14
N ASP A 311 26.03 16.97 -8.33
CA ASP A 311 25.29 17.44 -9.50
C ASP A 311 23.80 17.05 -9.38
N ARG A 312 22.94 18.07 -9.34
CA ARG A 312 21.48 17.90 -9.34
C ARG A 312 20.98 17.24 -10.61
N GLY A 313 21.58 17.54 -11.77
CA GLY A 313 21.17 16.97 -13.06
C GLY A 313 21.46 15.48 -13.17
N ALA A 314 22.48 14.99 -12.45
CA ALA A 314 22.83 13.58 -12.35
C ALA A 314 22.09 12.84 -11.22
N SER A 315 21.29 13.55 -10.41
CA SER A 315 20.56 13.00 -9.27
C SER A 315 19.08 12.80 -9.61
N TYR A 316 18.43 11.83 -8.95
CA TYR A 316 16.99 11.67 -9.01
C TYR A 316 16.32 12.33 -7.80
N LEU A 317 15.29 13.14 -8.00
CA LEU A 317 14.60 13.84 -6.92
C LEU A 317 13.12 13.52 -6.94
N THR A 318 12.56 13.13 -5.79
CA THR A 318 11.15 12.77 -5.67
C THR A 318 10.62 13.01 -4.25
N ASN A 319 9.32 12.76 -4.03
CA ASN A 319 8.68 12.86 -2.72
C ASN A 319 7.96 11.57 -2.33
N ALA A 320 7.85 11.32 -1.03
CA ALA A 320 7.11 10.18 -0.49
C ALA A 320 5.61 10.22 -0.81
N VAL A 321 5.04 11.42 -0.86
CA VAL A 321 3.66 11.67 -1.29
C VAL A 321 3.69 12.46 -2.60
N LYS A 322 2.79 12.16 -3.54
CA LYS A 322 2.78 12.76 -4.89
C LYS A 322 1.85 13.96 -5.06
N HIS A 323 0.99 14.23 -4.09
CA HIS A 323 0.01 15.32 -4.14
C HIS A 323 0.21 16.29 -2.98
N PHE A 324 0.03 17.58 -3.25
CA PHE A 324 0.22 18.62 -2.25
C PHE A 324 -0.98 18.69 -1.30
N LYS A 325 -0.73 18.38 -0.03
CA LYS A 325 -1.71 18.58 1.04
C LYS A 325 -1.58 19.97 1.66
N PHE A 326 -2.67 20.73 1.65
CA PHE A 326 -2.71 22.06 2.22
C PHE A 326 -4.08 22.44 2.78
N GLU A 327 -4.08 23.52 3.56
CA GLU A 327 -5.27 24.23 3.98
C GLU A 327 -5.32 25.60 3.29
N ALA A 328 -6.47 25.95 2.72
CA ALA A 328 -6.66 27.25 2.11
C ALA A 328 -6.97 28.29 3.20
N ARG A 329 -6.11 29.31 3.32
CA ARG A 329 -6.36 30.48 4.18
C ARG A 329 -6.32 31.74 3.31
N GLY A 330 -7.49 32.19 2.87
CA GLY A 330 -7.60 33.25 1.87
C GLY A 330 -6.99 32.83 0.54
N LYS A 331 -6.12 33.68 -0.04
CA LYS A 331 -5.38 33.36 -1.28
C LYS A 331 -4.15 32.47 -1.07
N ARG A 332 -3.80 32.12 0.18
CA ARG A 332 -2.59 31.35 0.51
C ARG A 332 -2.92 29.89 0.75
N ARG A 333 -2.10 29.00 0.19
CA ARG A 333 -2.14 27.55 0.43
C ARG A 333 -1.13 27.18 1.51
N ILE A 334 -1.60 26.82 2.69
CA ILE A 334 -0.75 26.52 3.85
C ILE A 334 -0.48 25.01 3.89
N HIS A 335 0.78 24.64 3.73
CA HIS A 335 1.21 23.25 3.77
C HIS A 335 0.77 22.52 5.05
N GLN A 336 0.14 21.35 4.89
CA GLN A 336 -0.19 20.43 5.99
C GLN A 336 0.59 19.13 5.86
N LYS A 337 1.17 18.64 6.96
CA LYS A 337 1.94 17.39 6.94
C LYS A 337 1.07 16.18 6.53
N PRO A 338 1.57 15.26 5.69
CA PRO A 338 0.88 14.01 5.40
C PRO A 338 0.67 13.14 6.64
N THR A 339 -0.46 12.45 6.72
CA THR A 339 -0.72 11.45 7.76
C THR A 339 0.02 10.15 7.45
N ALA A 340 0.22 9.30 8.47
CA ALA A 340 0.81 7.98 8.26
C ALA A 340 0.00 7.11 7.29
N GLY A 341 -1.33 7.28 7.24
CA GLY A 341 -2.20 6.60 6.28
C GLY A 341 -1.94 7.05 4.84
N GLU A 342 -1.83 8.35 4.61
CA GLU A 342 -1.52 8.93 3.29
C GLU A 342 -0.12 8.48 2.82
N VAL A 343 0.89 8.54 3.69
CA VAL A 343 2.23 8.03 3.39
C VAL A 343 2.21 6.54 3.05
N SER A 344 1.40 5.76 3.76
CA SER A 344 1.26 4.32 3.50
C SER A 344 0.61 4.02 2.16
N HIS A 345 -0.38 4.82 1.78
CA HIS A 345 -1.03 4.74 0.47
C HIS A 345 -0.03 5.07 -0.64
N TYR A 346 0.72 6.18 -0.50
CA TYR A 346 1.65 6.60 -1.55
C TYR A 346 2.92 5.74 -1.66
N ARG A 347 3.20 4.92 -0.65
CA ARG A 347 4.41 4.11 -0.54
C ARG A 347 4.60 3.16 -1.72
N TRP A 348 3.54 2.53 -2.22
CA TRP A 348 3.67 1.58 -3.32
C TRP A 348 4.24 2.23 -4.58
N TRP A 349 3.81 3.45 -4.92
CA TRP A 349 4.37 4.18 -6.06
C TRP A 349 5.82 4.57 -5.82
N LEU A 350 6.19 4.99 -4.61
CA LEU A 350 7.58 5.30 -4.27
C LEU A 350 8.48 4.05 -4.39
N ASP A 351 8.01 2.90 -3.89
CA ASP A 351 8.75 1.65 -3.95
C ASP A 351 9.01 1.23 -5.41
N ARG A 352 7.99 1.33 -6.27
CA ARG A 352 8.09 1.03 -7.71
C ARG A 352 8.93 2.03 -8.48
N GLU A 353 8.82 3.31 -8.15
CA GLU A 353 9.63 4.37 -8.74
C GLU A 353 11.12 4.15 -8.45
N LEU A 354 11.49 3.85 -7.21
CA LEU A 354 12.87 3.54 -6.85
C LEU A 354 13.36 2.23 -7.49
N GLU A 355 12.47 1.26 -7.72
CA GLU A 355 12.79 0.04 -8.47
C GLU A 355 13.13 0.35 -9.94
N PHE A 356 12.36 1.21 -10.62
CA PHE A 356 12.65 1.59 -12.00
C PHE A 356 13.86 2.52 -12.12
N VAL A 357 14.02 3.46 -11.20
CA VAL A 357 15.17 4.37 -11.17
C VAL A 357 16.45 3.64 -10.82
N ALA A 358 16.36 2.58 -10.02
CA ALA A 358 17.48 1.74 -9.57
C ALA A 358 18.69 2.56 -9.04
N PRO A 359 18.49 3.47 -8.06
CA PRO A 359 19.60 4.24 -7.51
C PRO A 359 20.50 3.36 -6.63
N LYS A 360 21.77 3.72 -6.51
CA LYS A 360 22.71 3.04 -5.61
C LYS A 360 22.57 3.54 -4.15
N LEU A 361 22.26 4.82 -3.99
CA LEU A 361 22.07 5.50 -2.70
C LEU A 361 20.74 6.25 -2.67
N VAL A 362 19.96 6.06 -1.60
CA VAL A 362 18.71 6.81 -1.35
C VAL A 362 18.86 7.68 -0.10
N VAL A 363 18.64 8.98 -0.27
CA VAL A 363 18.70 10.00 0.78
C VAL A 363 17.29 10.38 1.22
N ALA A 364 16.94 10.05 2.47
CA ALA A 364 15.67 10.42 3.08
C ALA A 364 15.76 11.82 3.72
N LEU A 365 15.04 12.78 3.15
CA LEU A 365 14.98 14.15 3.64
C LEU A 365 13.83 14.29 4.66
N GLY A 366 14.14 14.11 5.94
CA GLY A 366 13.21 14.28 7.05
C GLY A 366 12.32 13.08 7.38
N ALA A 367 11.48 13.25 8.41
CA ALA A 367 10.76 12.17 9.08
C ALA A 367 9.76 11.43 8.18
N THR A 368 9.12 12.14 7.26
CA THR A 368 8.09 11.55 6.38
C THR A 368 8.71 10.66 5.31
N ALA A 369 9.84 11.07 4.73
CA ALA A 369 10.61 10.23 3.81
C ALA A 369 11.11 8.96 4.50
N VAL A 370 11.62 9.08 5.73
CA VAL A 370 12.04 7.92 6.53
C VAL A 370 10.86 6.99 6.83
N LEU A 371 9.69 7.53 7.21
CA LEU A 371 8.49 6.72 7.43
C LEU A 371 8.08 5.95 6.16
N ALA A 372 8.16 6.59 4.99
CA ALA A 372 7.84 5.93 3.73
C ALA A 372 8.79 4.76 3.42
N LEU A 373 10.10 5.00 3.51
CA LEU A 373 11.13 4.02 3.17
C LEU A 373 11.31 2.90 4.21
N THR A 374 11.06 3.19 5.49
CA THR A 374 11.25 2.20 6.58
C THR A 374 9.94 1.58 7.07
N GLY A 375 8.79 2.17 6.72
CA GLY A 375 7.49 1.81 7.29
C GLY A 375 7.36 2.11 8.79
N LYS A 376 8.36 2.75 9.41
CA LYS A 376 8.42 3.04 10.86
C LYS A 376 8.78 4.50 11.10
N ALA A 377 8.22 5.11 12.14
CA ALA A 377 8.61 6.45 12.54
C ALA A 377 9.94 6.39 13.29
N ILE A 378 10.96 7.10 12.78
CA ILE A 378 12.28 7.19 13.40
C ILE A 378 12.61 8.67 13.67
N PRO A 379 13.07 9.04 14.89
CA PRO A 379 13.50 10.40 15.18
C PRO A 379 14.73 10.81 14.36
N ILE A 380 14.59 11.82 13.50
CA ILE A 380 15.64 12.25 12.56
C ILE A 380 16.90 12.72 13.28
N THR A 381 16.77 13.47 14.38
CA THR A 381 17.91 14.06 15.10
C THR A 381 18.93 13.01 15.58
N ARG A 382 18.49 11.78 15.86
CA ARG A 382 19.36 10.67 16.29
C ARG A 382 19.76 9.72 15.16
N ALA A 383 19.12 9.84 14.00
CA ALA A 383 19.27 8.91 12.89
C ALA A 383 20.04 9.51 11.70
N ARG A 384 20.54 10.76 11.81
CA ARG A 384 21.31 11.40 10.72
C ARG A 384 22.56 10.59 10.38
N GLY A 385 22.77 10.36 9.08
CA GLY A 385 23.90 9.58 8.56
C GLY A 385 23.50 8.35 7.76
N PRO A 386 24.47 7.46 7.46
CA PRO A 386 24.24 6.20 6.75
C PRO A 386 23.20 5.33 7.46
N PHE A 387 22.34 4.70 6.68
CA PHE A 387 21.23 3.89 7.16
C PHE A 387 20.99 2.69 6.24
N ARG A 388 20.40 1.61 6.79
CA ARG A 388 19.98 0.45 6.00
C ARG A 388 18.46 0.40 5.93
N PHE A 389 17.93 0.52 4.72
CA PHE A 389 16.49 0.43 4.47
C PHE A 389 16.10 -1.04 4.20
N ASP A 390 15.99 -1.84 5.27
CA ASP A 390 15.77 -3.30 5.20
C ASP A 390 14.54 -3.73 4.37
N ARG A 391 13.55 -2.84 4.20
CA ARG A 391 12.32 -3.10 3.43
C ARG A 391 12.54 -3.24 1.94
N HIS A 392 13.66 -2.76 1.41
CA HIS A 392 13.95 -2.74 -0.02
C HIS A 392 14.96 -3.82 -0.41
N ASP A 393 14.99 -4.96 0.29
CA ASP A 393 15.94 -6.07 0.06
C ASP A 393 17.42 -5.63 0.02
N ASN A 394 17.76 -4.51 0.68
CA ASN A 394 19.07 -3.84 0.58
C ASN A 394 19.51 -3.50 -0.85
N ARG A 395 18.56 -3.24 -1.76
CA ARG A 395 18.82 -2.85 -3.17
C ARG A 395 19.64 -1.56 -3.30
N PHE A 396 19.52 -0.67 -2.33
CA PHE A 396 20.27 0.57 -2.24
C PHE A 396 20.76 0.80 -0.83
N GLN A 397 21.86 1.52 -0.70
CA GLN A 397 22.28 2.06 0.58
C GLN A 397 21.38 3.26 0.95
N GLY A 398 21.23 3.51 2.26
CA GLY A 398 20.44 4.62 2.76
C GLY A 398 21.28 5.71 3.39
N PHE A 399 20.76 6.93 3.37
CA PHE A 399 21.25 8.04 4.18
C PHE A 399 20.04 8.83 4.70
N ILE A 400 20.07 9.23 5.96
CA ILE A 400 19.01 10.04 6.57
C ILE A 400 19.58 11.43 6.89
N THR A 401 18.84 12.48 6.55
CA THR A 401 19.16 13.85 6.96
C THR A 401 17.89 14.67 7.22
N VAL A 402 18.06 15.92 7.64
CA VAL A 402 16.96 16.86 7.87
C VAL A 402 16.33 17.31 6.54
N HIS A 403 15.05 17.69 6.58
CA HIS A 403 14.41 18.24 5.39
C HIS A 403 14.81 19.72 5.19
N PRO A 404 15.09 20.19 3.95
CA PRO A 404 15.50 21.58 3.68
C PRO A 404 14.53 22.65 4.24
N SER A 405 13.22 22.35 4.27
CA SER A 405 12.21 23.28 4.82
C SER A 405 12.32 23.48 6.34
N TYR A 406 12.97 22.56 7.07
CA TYR A 406 13.25 22.74 8.50
C TYR A 406 14.23 23.89 8.71
N LEU A 407 15.28 23.97 7.89
CA LEU A 407 16.29 25.04 7.97
C LEU A 407 15.68 26.42 7.74
N LEU A 408 14.72 26.53 6.82
CA LEU A 408 14.02 27.79 6.55
C LEU A 408 13.16 28.29 7.72
N ARG A 409 12.81 27.41 8.67
CA ARG A 409 11.97 27.71 9.83
C ARG A 409 12.76 27.98 11.11
N LEU A 410 14.08 27.81 11.08
CA LEU A 410 14.93 28.10 12.23
C LEU A 410 15.00 29.62 12.48
N PRO A 411 15.30 30.06 13.71
CA PRO A 411 15.73 31.43 14.00
C PRO A 411 17.01 31.77 13.24
N ASP A 412 17.22 33.04 12.90
CA ASP A 412 18.36 33.47 12.05
C ASP A 412 19.72 33.10 12.66
N GLU A 413 19.86 33.18 13.99
CA GLU A 413 21.12 32.82 14.69
C GLU A 413 21.52 31.35 14.51
N ALA A 414 20.55 30.44 14.31
CA ALA A 414 20.79 29.00 14.18
C ALA A 414 20.79 28.51 12.72
N LYS A 415 20.45 29.37 11.75
CA LYS A 415 20.33 28.97 10.34
C LYS A 415 21.67 28.62 9.72
N GLU A 416 22.70 29.43 9.98
CA GLU A 416 24.02 29.23 9.38
C GLU A 416 24.66 27.92 9.83
N GLU A 417 24.67 27.65 11.14
CA GLU A 417 25.20 26.41 11.70
C GLU A 417 24.43 25.18 11.19
N ALA A 418 23.09 25.24 11.20
CA ALA A 418 22.27 24.16 10.68
C ALA A 418 22.48 23.93 9.18
N TYR A 419 22.68 24.99 8.40
CA TYR A 419 22.97 24.90 6.98
C TYR A 419 24.33 24.26 6.72
N ALA A 420 25.38 24.68 7.43
CA ALA A 420 26.70 24.07 7.35
C ALA A 420 26.63 22.56 7.68
N ALA A 421 25.94 22.19 8.77
CA ALA A 421 25.75 20.79 9.14
C ALA A 421 24.90 19.99 8.11
N PHE A 422 24.05 20.66 7.33
CA PHE A 422 23.31 20.03 6.24
C PHE A 422 24.20 19.81 5.01
N VAL A 423 25.05 20.78 4.67
CA VAL A 423 26.05 20.64 3.61
C VAL A 423 27.04 19.52 3.94
N ASP A 424 27.47 19.38 5.19
CA ASP A 424 28.36 18.29 5.61
C ASP A 424 27.73 16.89 5.46
N ASP A 425 26.42 16.76 5.73
CA ASP A 425 25.69 15.53 5.42
C ASP A 425 25.71 15.24 3.92
N LEU A 426 25.52 16.27 3.08
CA LEU A 426 25.57 16.11 1.64
C LEU A 426 26.97 15.77 1.13
N ARG A 427 28.04 16.32 1.72
CA ARG A 427 29.42 15.91 1.39
C ARG A 427 29.65 14.42 1.68
N ARG A 428 29.08 13.90 2.77
CA ARG A 428 29.13 12.47 3.09
C ARG A 428 28.31 11.63 2.12
N VAL A 429 27.15 12.14 1.67
CA VAL A 429 26.34 11.52 0.61
C VAL A 429 27.12 11.47 -0.70
N GLU A 430 27.82 12.54 -1.07
CA GLU A 430 28.66 12.60 -2.27
C GLU A 430 29.78 11.57 -2.22
N ALA A 431 30.53 11.51 -1.11
CA ALA A 431 31.60 10.55 -0.93
C ALA A 431 31.09 9.10 -1.02
N LEU A 432 29.99 8.79 -0.33
CA LEU A 432 29.37 7.47 -0.38
C LEU A 432 28.81 7.13 -1.77
N GLY A 433 28.23 8.12 -2.45
CA GLY A 433 27.77 7.97 -3.83
C GLY A 433 28.91 7.60 -4.78
N ARG A 434 30.08 8.24 -4.65
CA ARG A 434 31.29 7.90 -5.41
C ARG A 434 31.78 6.49 -5.12
N GLU A 435 31.83 6.09 -3.84
CA GLU A 435 32.25 4.74 -3.44
C GLU A 435 31.34 3.66 -4.03
N LEU A 436 30.03 3.90 -4.07
CA LEU A 436 29.07 2.98 -4.67
C LEU A 436 29.10 3.02 -6.20
N ALA A 437 29.50 4.15 -6.80
CA ALA A 437 29.60 4.32 -8.24
C ALA A 437 30.79 3.54 -8.83
N ALA A 438 31.91 3.50 -8.11
CA ALA A 438 33.10 2.69 -8.40
C ALA A 438 32.79 1.19 -8.36
#